data_AF-A0A6J6HCA9-F1
#
_entry.id   AF-A0A6J6HCA9-F1
#
_cell.length_a   1.000
_cell.length_b   1.000
_cell.length_c   1.000
_cell.angle_alpha   90.00
_cell.angle_beta   90.00
_cell.angle_gamma   90.00
#
_symmetry.space_group_name_H-M   'P 1'
#
loop_
_entity.id
_entity.type
_entity.pdbx_description
1 polymer ?
#
loop_
_entity_poly.entity_id
_entity_poly.type
_entity_poly.pdbx_seq_one_letter_code
_entity_poly.pdbx_strand_id
1 'polypeptide(L)'
;MGINESSTRDSRPLLPGGVAATRRSIRRRGGFMGIGVAASLWLSGVVLSWFLPGTIGGAFSFLTMVMALPVMPILGMPAAGGGQRLLIAVALSSVIWWFIGQTVAARVSKRPVVGWREWAKEFAVLGLGLWIGAAGALIIGALALGGL
;
A
#
# COMPACT_ATOMS: atom_id res chain seq x y z
N MET A 1 -27.61 -41.22 40.31
CA MET A 1 -26.28 -41.59 39.80
C MET A 1 -26.22 -41.13 38.35
N GLY A 2 -25.32 -40.18 38.03
CA GLY A 2 -24.99 -39.77 36.66
C GLY A 2 -25.76 -38.57 36.09
N ILE A 3 -25.34 -37.34 36.43
CA ILE A 3 -25.68 -36.14 35.66
C ILE A 3 -24.91 -36.20 34.32
N ASN A 4 -25.66 -36.20 33.21
CA ASN A 4 -25.13 -36.23 31.85
C ASN A 4 -24.65 -34.82 31.48
N GLU A 5 -23.38 -34.53 31.74
CA GLU A 5 -22.75 -33.29 31.27
C GLU A 5 -22.55 -33.39 29.76
N SER A 6 -23.50 -32.84 29.01
CA SER A 6 -23.36 -32.58 27.57
C SER A 6 -22.25 -31.54 27.37
N SER A 7 -21.03 -32.01 27.17
CA SER A 7 -19.90 -31.23 26.68
C SER A 7 -20.23 -30.65 25.30
N THR A 8 -20.83 -29.45 25.28
CA THR A 8 -20.86 -28.60 24.09
C THR A 8 -19.42 -28.19 23.79
N ARG A 9 -18.75 -29.00 22.95
CA ARG A 9 -17.46 -28.65 22.36
C ARG A 9 -17.62 -27.40 21.53
N ASP A 10 -17.20 -26.30 22.13
CA ASP A 10 -17.06 -24.96 21.57
C ASP A 10 -16.39 -25.08 20.18
N SER A 11 -17.19 -25.02 19.12
CA SER A 11 -16.77 -25.18 17.73
C SER A 11 -16.12 -23.89 17.26
N ARG A 12 -14.99 -23.55 17.85
CA ARG A 12 -14.18 -22.41 17.40
C ARG A 12 -13.55 -22.80 16.06
N PRO A 13 -13.67 -21.97 15.01
CA PRO A 13 -13.02 -22.21 13.73
C PRO A 13 -11.52 -22.49 13.94
N LEU A 14 -11.12 -23.73 13.70
CA LEU A 14 -9.73 -24.19 13.80
C LEU A 14 -8.92 -23.52 12.68
N LEU A 15 -8.33 -22.35 12.95
CA LEU A 15 -7.31 -21.74 12.10
C LEU A 15 -6.07 -22.65 12.12
N PRO A 16 -5.65 -23.25 11.00
CA PRO A 16 -4.47 -24.12 10.96
C PRO A 16 -3.24 -23.37 11.50
N GLY A 17 -2.72 -23.81 12.66
CA GLY A 17 -1.56 -23.20 13.35
C GLY A 17 -1.88 -22.17 14.47
N GLY A 18 -3.14 -21.80 14.68
CA GLY A 18 -3.56 -20.88 15.75
C GLY A 18 -3.27 -19.39 15.49
N VAL A 19 -3.85 -18.52 16.33
CA VAL A 19 -3.72 -17.04 16.24
C VAL A 19 -2.25 -16.59 16.24
N ALA A 20 -1.38 -17.33 16.92
CA ALA A 20 0.06 -17.09 16.96
C ALA A 20 0.76 -17.28 15.60
N ALA A 21 0.38 -18.29 14.80
CA ALA A 21 0.92 -18.51 13.47
C ALA A 21 0.49 -17.40 12.49
N THR A 22 -0.77 -16.97 12.58
CA THR A 22 -1.30 -15.84 11.80
C THR A 22 -0.57 -14.53 12.14
N ARG A 23 -0.30 -14.28 13.43
CA ARG A 23 0.47 -13.13 13.89
C ARG A 23 1.91 -13.13 13.37
N ARG A 24 2.58 -14.29 13.39
CA ARG A 24 3.96 -14.43 12.88
C ARG A 24 4.03 -14.27 11.36
N SER A 25 3.02 -14.76 10.64
CA SER A 25 2.86 -14.58 9.19
C SER A 25 2.73 -13.10 8.83
N ILE A 26 1.81 -12.37 9.46
CA ILE A 26 1.58 -10.94 9.19
C ILE A 26 2.83 -10.12 9.49
N ARG A 27 3.49 -10.37 10.62
CA ARG A 27 4.71 -9.63 11.02
C ARG A 27 5.90 -9.85 10.07
N ARG A 28 5.96 -11.00 9.38
CA ARG A 28 7.03 -11.29 8.40
C ARG A 28 6.67 -10.84 6.98
N ARG A 29 5.39 -10.84 6.60
CA ARG A 29 4.94 -10.61 5.23
C ARG A 29 4.32 -9.23 4.98
N GLY A 30 4.08 -8.43 6.03
CA GLY A 30 3.42 -7.12 5.91
C GLY A 30 4.14 -6.14 4.99
N GLY A 31 5.47 -6.03 5.09
CA GLY A 31 6.25 -5.18 4.17
C GLY A 31 6.16 -5.64 2.70
N PHE A 32 6.19 -6.95 2.44
CA PHE A 32 6.05 -7.49 1.08
C PHE A 32 4.65 -7.25 0.49
N MET A 33 3.59 -7.35 1.30
CA MET A 33 2.25 -6.97 0.84
C MET A 33 2.17 -5.48 0.50
N GLY A 34 2.84 -4.61 1.26
CA GLY A 34 2.94 -3.18 0.94
C GLY A 34 3.57 -2.93 -0.44
N ILE A 35 4.65 -3.64 -0.77
CA ILE A 35 5.26 -3.59 -2.10
C ILE A 35 4.28 -4.13 -3.16
N GLY A 36 3.55 -5.21 -2.87
CA GLY A 36 2.54 -5.75 -3.77
C GLY A 36 1.43 -4.74 -4.13
N VAL A 37 1.00 -3.93 -3.15
CA VAL A 37 0.04 -2.84 -3.42
C VAL A 37 0.67 -1.77 -4.30
N ALA A 38 1.90 -1.36 -4.01
CA ALA A 38 2.62 -0.38 -4.83
C ALA A 38 2.80 -0.85 -6.28
N ALA A 39 3.18 -2.12 -6.47
CA ALA A 39 3.30 -2.73 -7.78
C ALA A 39 1.96 -2.79 -8.52
N SER A 40 0.87 -3.12 -7.83
CA SER A 40 -0.47 -3.15 -8.42
C SER A 40 -0.92 -1.77 -8.89
N LEU A 41 -0.64 -0.72 -8.11
CA LEU A 41 -0.91 0.68 -8.46
C LEU A 41 -0.05 1.15 -9.64
N TRP A 42 1.21 0.74 -9.68
CA TRP A 42 2.09 1.08 -10.79
C TRP A 42 1.62 0.42 -12.09
N LEU A 43 1.28 -0.87 -12.03
CA LEU A 43 0.72 -1.60 -13.16
C LEU A 43 -0.60 -1.00 -13.64
N SER A 44 -1.50 -0.62 -12.73
CA SER A 44 -2.75 0.04 -13.12
C SER A 44 -2.51 1.37 -13.84
N GLY A 45 -1.51 2.16 -13.42
CA GLY A 45 -1.10 3.38 -14.12
C GLY A 45 -0.56 3.12 -15.53
N VAL A 46 0.28 2.09 -15.70
CA VAL A 46 0.78 1.67 -17.03
C VAL A 46 -0.37 1.24 -17.92
N VAL A 47 -1.27 0.41 -17.41
CA VAL A 47 -2.44 -0.08 -18.16
C VAL A 47 -3.34 1.09 -18.57
N LEU A 48 -3.62 2.05 -17.68
CA LEU A 48 -4.44 3.22 -17.98
C LEU A 48 -3.86 4.03 -19.15
N SER A 49 -2.53 4.15 -19.21
CA SER A 49 -1.85 4.90 -20.28
C SER A 49 -2.05 4.30 -21.68
N TRP A 50 -2.34 3.00 -21.76
CA TRP A 50 -2.60 2.32 -23.03
C TRP A 50 -4.02 2.52 -23.53
N PHE A 51 -4.97 2.70 -22.62
CA PHE A 51 -6.40 2.82 -22.96
C PHE A 51 -6.86 4.26 -23.19
N LEU A 52 -6.16 5.25 -22.64
CA LEU A 52 -6.58 6.66 -22.70
C LEU A 52 -5.51 7.52 -23.39
N PRO A 53 -5.50 7.59 -24.73
CA PRO A 53 -4.65 8.53 -25.45
C PRO A 53 -5.13 9.98 -25.27
N GLY A 54 -4.18 10.92 -25.20
CA GLY A 54 -4.44 12.37 -25.08
C GLY A 54 -4.07 12.95 -23.72
N THR A 55 -4.16 14.28 -23.60
CA THR A 55 -3.67 15.05 -22.42
C THR A 55 -4.34 14.62 -21.12
N ILE A 56 -5.65 14.36 -21.15
CA ILE A 56 -6.42 13.94 -19.97
C ILE A 56 -5.98 12.54 -19.52
N GLY A 57 -5.84 11.60 -20.46
CA GLY A 57 -5.37 10.25 -20.17
C GLY A 57 -3.94 10.21 -19.65
N GLY A 58 -3.07 11.06 -20.22
CA GLY A 58 -1.70 11.28 -19.73
C GLY A 58 -1.66 11.81 -18.30
N ALA A 59 -2.50 12.79 -17.97
CA ALA A 59 -2.59 13.34 -16.61
C ALA A 59 -3.08 12.31 -15.59
N PHE A 60 -4.13 11.54 -15.90
CA PHE A 60 -4.62 10.48 -15.02
C PHE A 60 -3.60 9.35 -14.84
N SER A 61 -2.91 8.95 -15.90
CA SER A 61 -1.85 7.94 -15.85
C SER A 61 -0.67 8.43 -15.01
N PHE A 62 -0.28 9.70 -15.17
CA PHE A 62 0.77 10.32 -14.38
C PHE A 62 0.40 10.41 -12.90
N LEU A 63 -0.82 10.87 -12.58
CA LEU A 63 -1.31 10.91 -11.20
C LEU A 63 -1.28 9.52 -10.57
N THR A 64 -1.74 8.50 -11.30
CA THR A 64 -1.71 7.11 -10.82
C THR A 64 -0.28 6.61 -10.60
N MET A 65 0.65 6.94 -11.51
CA MET A 65 2.08 6.64 -11.33
C MET A 65 2.70 7.35 -10.14
N VAL A 66 2.38 8.62 -9.89
CA VAL A 66 2.85 9.34 -8.70
C VAL A 66 2.26 8.76 -7.43
N MET A 67 1.00 8.31 -7.46
CA MET A 67 0.39 7.62 -6.33
C MET A 67 1.06 6.27 -6.04
N ALA A 68 1.57 5.59 -7.06
CA ALA A 68 2.39 4.38 -6.91
C ALA A 68 3.82 4.70 -6.43
N LEU A 69 4.41 5.77 -6.97
CA LEU A 69 5.78 6.23 -6.77
C LEU A 69 5.80 7.67 -6.24
N PRO A 70 5.49 7.90 -4.97
CA PRO A 70 5.37 9.26 -4.41
C PRO A 70 6.68 10.05 -4.43
N VAL A 71 7.82 9.39 -4.64
CA VAL A 71 9.15 10.03 -4.74
C VAL A 71 9.42 10.56 -6.15
N MET A 72 8.65 10.13 -7.15
CA MET A 72 8.86 10.49 -8.56
C MET A 72 8.85 12.01 -8.83
N PRO A 73 7.93 12.82 -8.25
CA PRO A 73 7.94 14.27 -8.45
C PRO A 73 9.17 14.97 -7.86
N ILE A 74 9.68 14.47 -6.74
CA ILE A 74 10.87 15.04 -6.07
C ILE A 74 12.10 14.93 -6.98
N LEU A 75 12.17 13.87 -7.78
CA LEU A 75 13.27 13.63 -8.73
C LEU A 75 13.11 14.39 -10.06
N GLY A 76 12.07 15.23 -10.19
CA GLY A 76 11.83 16.05 -11.38
C GLY A 76 11.32 15.26 -12.58
N MET A 77 10.77 14.06 -12.39
CA MET A 77 10.10 13.33 -13.47
C MET A 77 8.65 13.83 -13.63
N PRO A 78 8.17 14.01 -14.88
CA PRO A 78 8.71 13.48 -16.14
C PRO A 78 9.68 14.42 -16.88
N ALA A 79 9.84 15.67 -16.43
CA ALA A 79 10.63 16.70 -17.12
C ALA A 79 12.11 16.31 -17.30
N ALA A 80 12.66 15.58 -16.34
CA ALA A 80 14.06 15.17 -16.31
C ALA A 80 14.16 13.67 -16.61
N GLY A 81 13.87 13.27 -17.86
CA GLY A 81 13.87 11.86 -18.30
C GLY A 81 15.14 11.07 -17.93
N GLY A 82 15.02 9.73 -17.82
CA GLY A 82 16.15 8.83 -17.61
C GLY A 82 15.82 7.58 -16.79
N GLY A 83 16.18 6.39 -17.31
CA GLY A 83 15.88 5.10 -16.67
C GLY A 83 16.49 4.94 -15.27
N GLN A 84 17.68 5.48 -15.02
CA GLN A 84 18.35 5.40 -13.72
C GLN A 84 17.59 6.14 -12.62
N ARG A 85 17.02 7.32 -12.90
CA ARG A 85 16.19 8.06 -11.95
C ARG A 85 14.89 7.32 -11.67
N LEU A 86 14.35 6.60 -12.66
CA LEU A 86 13.15 5.77 -12.53
C LEU A 86 13.42 4.60 -11.59
N LEU A 87 14.56 3.94 -11.74
CA LEU A 87 15.00 2.88 -10.83
C LEU A 87 15.18 3.39 -9.40
N ILE A 88 15.75 4.58 -9.22
CA ILE A 88 15.89 5.21 -7.89
C ILE A 88 14.51 5.55 -7.31
N ALA A 89 13.59 6.12 -8.12
CA ALA A 89 12.22 6.41 -7.70
C ALA A 89 11.49 5.13 -7.24
N VAL A 90 11.63 4.04 -8.00
CA VAL A 90 11.06 2.73 -7.70
C VAL A 90 11.66 2.16 -6.42
N ALA A 91 12.99 2.21 -6.25
CA ALA A 91 13.65 1.70 -5.06
C ALA A 91 13.22 2.47 -3.81
N LEU A 92 13.26 3.80 -3.82
CA LEU A 92 12.86 4.64 -2.68
C LEU A 92 11.38 4.48 -2.35
N SER A 93 10.51 4.44 -3.37
CA SER A 93 9.07 4.23 -3.16
C SER A 93 8.80 2.82 -2.60
N SER A 94 9.51 1.80 -3.07
CA SER A 94 9.40 0.43 -2.54
C SER A 94 9.80 0.37 -1.07
N VAL A 95 10.86 1.10 -0.67
CA VAL A 95 11.28 1.21 0.73
C VAL A 95 10.17 1.87 1.57
N ILE A 96 9.59 2.98 1.10
CA ILE A 96 8.49 3.67 1.79
C ILE A 96 7.30 2.72 1.99
N TRP A 97 6.83 2.08 0.92
CA TRP A 97 5.70 1.15 0.97
C TRP A 97 5.97 -0.07 1.84
N TRP A 98 7.21 -0.58 1.82
CA TRP A 98 7.64 -1.64 2.71
C TRP A 98 7.62 -1.21 4.18
N PHE A 99 8.14 -0.02 4.51
CA PHE A 99 8.11 0.52 5.87
C PHE A 99 6.69 0.73 6.38
N ILE A 100 5.79 1.27 5.54
CA ILE A 100 4.36 1.41 5.89
C ILE A 100 3.75 0.03 6.15
N GLY A 101 3.93 -0.92 5.23
CA GLY A 101 3.42 -2.29 5.38
C GLY A 101 3.95 -3.00 6.64
N GLN A 102 5.22 -2.79 6.96
CA GLN A 102 5.90 -3.40 8.11
C GLN A 102 5.51 -2.75 9.44
N THR A 103 5.36 -1.42 9.48
CA THR A 103 4.90 -0.69 10.68
C THR A 103 3.46 -1.05 11.04
N VAL A 104 2.57 -1.12 10.05
CA VAL A 104 1.19 -1.60 10.25
C VAL A 104 1.17 -3.05 10.72
N ALA A 105 1.98 -3.92 10.11
CA ALA A 105 2.08 -5.31 10.55
C ALA A 105 2.59 -5.44 11.99
N ALA A 106 3.52 -4.59 12.41
CA ALA A 106 3.98 -4.53 13.79
C ALA A 106 2.90 -4.02 14.76
N ARG A 107 2.05 -3.07 14.34
CA ARG A 107 0.94 -2.53 15.13
C ARG A 107 -0.21 -3.53 15.28
N VAL A 108 -0.71 -4.09 14.18
CA VAL A 108 -1.79 -5.09 14.20
C VAL A 108 -1.37 -6.35 14.95
N SER A 109 -0.08 -6.72 14.86
CA SER A 109 0.47 -7.85 15.64
C SER A 109 0.53 -7.61 17.15
N LYS A 110 0.19 -6.43 17.68
CA LYS A 110 0.06 -6.18 19.12
C LYS A 110 -1.40 -6.26 19.59
N ARG A 111 -2.39 -6.18 18.69
CA ARG A 111 -3.82 -6.19 19.04
C ARG A 111 -4.33 -7.59 19.39
N PRO A 112 -5.34 -7.72 20.29
CA PRO A 112 -5.90 -9.02 20.65
C PRO A 112 -6.57 -9.74 19.46
N VAL A 113 -7.17 -9.00 18.53
CA VAL A 113 -7.70 -9.52 17.27
C VAL A 113 -6.66 -9.28 16.17
N VAL A 114 -6.12 -10.36 15.59
CA VAL A 114 -5.10 -10.30 14.54
C VAL A 114 -5.65 -10.86 13.24
N GLY A 115 -5.65 -10.06 12.18
CA GLY A 115 -6.09 -10.50 10.86
C GLY A 115 -5.63 -9.61 9.72
N TRP A 116 -5.59 -10.18 8.51
CA TRP A 116 -5.21 -9.48 7.29
C TRP A 116 -6.18 -8.34 6.92
N ARG A 117 -7.46 -8.46 7.27
CA ARG A 117 -8.45 -7.39 7.08
C ARG A 117 -8.11 -6.15 7.91
N GLU A 118 -7.63 -6.34 9.13
CA GLU A 118 -7.25 -5.23 10.01
C GLU A 118 -5.96 -4.56 9.52
N TRP A 119 -4.99 -5.37 9.07
CA TRP A 119 -3.81 -4.86 8.37
C TRP A 119 -4.17 -4.01 7.16
N ALA A 120 -5.07 -4.50 6.29
CA ALA A 120 -5.48 -3.76 5.09
C ALA A 120 -6.19 -2.45 5.41
N LYS A 121 -7.03 -2.42 6.46
CA LYS A 121 -7.70 -1.18 6.91
C LYS A 121 -6.71 -0.15 7.42
N GLU A 122 -5.81 -0.53 8.33
CA GLU A 122 -4.77 0.39 8.84
C GLU A 122 -3.83 0.86 7.73
N PHE A 123 -3.44 -0.05 6.83
CA PHE A 123 -2.61 0.26 5.68
C PHE A 123 -3.29 1.23 4.72
N ALA A 124 -4.59 1.05 4.45
CA ALA A 124 -5.36 1.96 3.60
C ALA A 124 -5.42 3.37 4.20
N VAL A 125 -5.60 3.52 5.52
CA VAL A 125 -5.62 4.83 6.17
C VAL A 125 -4.26 5.54 6.05
N LEU A 126 -3.15 4.83 6.29
CA LEU A 126 -1.81 5.42 6.12
C LEU A 126 -1.49 5.71 4.65
N GLY A 127 -1.91 4.83 3.74
CA GLY A 127 -1.77 5.01 2.30
C GLY A 127 -2.54 6.23 1.80
N LEU A 128 -3.76 6.47 2.31
CA LEU A 128 -4.53 7.68 2.01
C LEU A 128 -3.82 8.96 2.48
N GLY A 129 -3.20 8.95 3.66
CA GLY A 129 -2.40 10.08 4.13
C GLY A 129 -1.22 10.38 3.20
N LEU A 130 -0.53 9.34 2.73
CA LEU A 130 0.54 9.45 1.74
C LEU A 130 0.03 10.02 0.40
N TRP A 131 -1.13 9.56 -0.05
CA TRP A 131 -1.78 10.04 -1.29
C TRP A 131 -2.20 11.50 -1.21
N ILE A 132 -2.81 11.92 -0.09
CA ILE A 132 -3.18 13.32 0.14
C ILE A 132 -1.93 14.20 0.14
N GLY A 133 -0.84 13.75 0.79
CA GLY A 133 0.43 14.45 0.76
C GLY A 133 1.02 14.57 -0.65
N ALA A 134 1.04 13.48 -1.42
CA ALA A 134 1.57 13.46 -2.78
C ALA A 134 0.72 14.31 -3.75
N ALA A 135 -0.60 14.19 -3.71
CA ALA A 135 -1.51 15.04 -4.48
C ALA A 135 -1.38 16.51 -4.10
N GLY A 136 -1.35 16.82 -2.80
CA GLY A 136 -1.18 18.17 -2.30
C GLY A 136 0.13 18.80 -2.77
N ALA A 137 1.24 18.05 -2.67
CA ALA A 137 2.55 18.51 -3.15
C ALA A 137 2.55 18.77 -4.66
N LEU A 138 1.89 17.92 -5.45
CA LEU A 138 1.74 18.12 -6.89
C LEU A 138 0.90 19.37 -7.22
N ILE A 139 -0.25 19.55 -6.57
CA ILE A 139 -1.14 20.71 -6.79
C ILE A 139 -0.40 22.01 -6.44
N ILE A 140 0.29 22.04 -5.30
CA ILE A 140 1.10 23.20 -4.89
C ILE A 140 2.23 23.44 -5.90
N GLY A 141 2.93 22.39 -6.34
CA GLY A 141 3.97 22.51 -7.35
C GLY A 141 3.45 23.06 -8.69
N ALA A 142 2.29 22.59 -9.14
CA ALA A 142 1.65 23.08 -10.36
C ALA A 142 1.24 24.56 -10.25
N LEU A 143 0.64 24.96 -9.12
CA LEU A 143 0.30 26.36 -8.83
C LEU A 143 1.56 27.26 -8.79
N ALA A 144 2.62 26.81 -8.13
CA ALA A 144 3.87 27.57 -8.01
C ALA A 144 4.58 27.77 -9.36
N LEU A 145 4.41 26.84 -10.30
CA LEU A 145 4.99 26.89 -11.64
C LEU A 145 4.08 27.59 -12.68
N GLY A 146 2.90 28.08 -12.28
CA GLY A 146 1.97 28.76 -13.18
C GLY A 146 1.22 27.83 -14.13
N GLY A 147 1.03 26.56 -13.75
CA GLY A 147 0.38 25.54 -14.57
C GLY A 147 -1.16 25.55 -14.53
N LEU A 148 -1.79 26.58 -13.96
CA LEU A 148 -3.24 26.75 -13.86
C LEU A 148 -3.67 28.12 -14.39
#